data_AF-A0A3D8IV07-F1
#
_entry.id   AF-A0A3D8IV07-F1
#
_cell.length_a   1.000
_cell.length_b   1.000
_cell.length_c   1.000
_cell.angle_alpha   90.00
_cell.angle_beta   90.00
_cell.angle_gamma   90.00
#
_symmetry.space_group_name_H-M   'P 1'
#
loop_
_entity.id
_entity.type
_entity.pdbx_description
1 polymer ?
#
loop_
_entity_poly.entity_id
_entity_poly.type
_entity_poly.pdbx_seq_one_letter_code
_entity_poly.pdbx_strand_id
1 'polypeptide(L)' 'MNTQDNFILPNKTNVVQYLFDTKERFPNKIAIEDKNGSTSYTQFVQQALNISSNILTQTTQVH' A
#
# COMPACT_ATOMS: atom_id res chain seq x y z
N MET A 1 42.53 -6.03 12.93
CA MET A 1 41.54 -5.02 12.51
C MET A 1 40.28 -5.79 12.16
N ASN A 2 39.17 -5.55 12.86
CA ASN A 2 37.92 -6.27 12.66
C ASN A 2 36.89 -5.24 12.19
N THR A 3 36.67 -5.14 10.88
CA THR A 3 35.65 -4.27 10.31
C THR A 3 34.31 -4.98 10.47
N GLN A 4 33.63 -4.70 11.59
CA GLN A 4 32.20 -4.96 11.66
C GLN A 4 31.51 -4.04 10.66
N ASP A 5 31.20 -4.59 9.48
CA ASP A 5 30.27 -3.96 8.56
C ASP A 5 28.93 -3.80 9.29
N ASN A 6 28.66 -2.59 9.77
CA ASN A 6 27.36 -2.18 10.28
C ASN A 6 26.37 -2.22 9.11
N PHE A 7 25.81 -3.40 8.84
CA PHE A 7 24.69 -3.56 7.92
C PHE A 7 23.47 -2.87 8.53
N ILE A 8 23.26 -1.61 8.16
CA ILE A 8 22.02 -0.91 8.50
C ILE A 8 20.89 -1.62 7.76
N LEU A 9 20.14 -2.44 8.49
CA LEU A 9 18.91 -3.04 7.97
C LEU A 9 18.01 -1.90 7.49
N PRO A 10 17.56 -1.91 6.22
CA PRO A 10 16.66 -0.89 5.72
C PRO A 10 15.43 -0.84 6.62
N ASN A 11 15.05 0.38 7.00
CA ASN A 11 13.93 0.63 7.90
C ASN A 11 12.71 -0.14 7.39
N LYS A 12 12.19 -1.08 8.21
CA LYS A 12 11.14 -2.02 7.80
C LYS A 12 9.84 -1.24 7.55
N THR A 13 9.70 -0.72 6.34
CA THR A 13 8.50 -0.01 5.92
C THR A 13 7.41 -1.05 5.72
N ASN A 14 6.30 -0.91 6.44
CA ASN A 14 5.18 -1.80 6.24
C ASN A 14 4.57 -1.55 4.84
N VAL A 15 3.93 -2.56 4.25
CA VAL A 15 3.41 -2.51 2.88
C VAL A 15 2.38 -1.39 2.70
N VAL A 16 1.61 -1.08 3.75
CA VAL A 16 0.60 -0.02 3.72
C VAL A 16 1.25 1.36 3.65
N GLN A 17 2.30 1.59 4.44
CA GLN A 17 3.06 2.83 4.44
C GLN A 17 3.72 3.04 3.08
N TYR A 18 4.36 2.00 2.54
CA TYR A 18 4.95 2.04 1.21
C TYR A 18 3.91 2.41 0.13
N LEU A 19 2.70 1.86 0.23
CA LEU A 19 1.62 2.17 -0.70
C LEU A 19 1.16 3.64 -0.59
N PHE A 20 1.04 4.18 0.62
CA PHE A 20 0.71 5.59 0.82
C PHE A 20 1.79 6.53 0.27
N ASP A 21 3.05 6.26 0.58
CA ASP A 21 4.20 7.05 0.10
C ASP A 21 4.27 7.03 -1.43
N THR A 22 4.01 5.87 -2.04
CA THR A 22 4.00 5.70 -3.49
C THR A 22 2.86 6.49 -4.13
N LYS A 23 1.66 6.47 -3.53
CA LYS A 23 0.51 7.27 -3.99
C LYS A 23 0.80 8.76 -3.91
N GLU A 24 1.43 9.23 -2.83
CA GLU A 24 1.79 10.66 -2.68
C GLU A 24 2.79 11.10 -3.74
N ARG A 25 3.78 10.25 -4.04
CA ARG A 25 4.82 10.57 -5.02
C ARG A 25 4.34 10.46 -6.47
N PHE A 26 3.40 9.55 -6.75
CA PHE A 26 2.97 9.20 -8.11
C PHE A 26 1.45 9.07 -8.26
N PRO A 27 0.67 10.10 -7.91
CA PRO A 27 -0.79 9.97 -7.74
C PRO A 27 -1.54 9.56 -9.01
N ASN A 28 -1.06 9.98 -10.19
CA ASN A 28 -1.69 9.75 -11.48
C ASN A 28 -1.03 8.63 -12.30
N LYS A 29 0.02 7.98 -11.77
CA LYS A 29 0.64 6.82 -12.44
C LYS A 29 -0.28 5.62 -12.31
N ILE A 30 -0.22 4.73 -13.31
CA ILE A 30 -0.92 3.45 -13.31
C ILE A 30 -0.36 2.59 -12.18
N ALA A 31 -1.23 2.14 -11.27
CA ALA A 31 -0.89 1.23 -10.17
C ALA A 31 -1.13 -0.23 -10.55
N ILE A 32 -2.23 -0.50 -11.25
CA ILE A 32 -2.62 -1.81 -11.76
C ILE A 32 -3.22 -1.63 -13.15
N GLU A 33 -2.88 -2.53 -14.06
CA GLU A 33 -3.44 -2.61 -15.41
C GLU A 33 -3.75 -4.08 -15.72
N ASP A 34 -4.96 -4.33 -16.22
CA ASP A 34 -5.40 -5.63 -16.70
C ASP A 34 -6.17 -5.50 -18.02
N LYS A 35 -6.72 -6.61 -18.50
CA LYS A 35 -7.52 -6.64 -19.75
C LYS A 35 -8.77 -5.75 -19.72
N ASN A 36 -9.24 -5.36 -18.53
CA ASN A 36 -10.46 -4.57 -18.31
C ASN A 36 -10.15 -3.07 -18.11
N GLY A 37 -8.87 -2.70 -18.01
CA GLY A 37 -8.42 -1.32 -17.96
C GLY A 37 -7.31 -1.08 -16.95
N SER A 38 -7.06 0.20 -16.67
CA SER A 38 -6.03 0.66 -15.75
C SER A 38 -6.62 1.49 -14.62
N THR A 39 -6.03 1.40 -13.43
CA THR A 39 -6.35 2.26 -12.29
C THR A 39 -5.11 3.01 -11.82
N SER A 40 -5.27 4.29 -11.48
CA SER A 40 -4.17 5.10 -10.92
C SER A 40 -3.89 4.77 -9.45
N TYR A 41 -2.72 5.15 -8.93
CA TYR A 41 -2.42 4.99 -7.50
C TYR A 41 -3.45 5.68 -6.59
N THR A 42 -3.93 6.87 -6.97
CA THR A 42 -4.99 7.57 -6.22
C THR A 42 -6.26 6.74 -6.13
N GLN A 43 -6.74 6.25 -7.28
CA GLN A 43 -7.97 5.45 -7.36
C GLN A 43 -7.80 4.11 -6.63
N PHE A 44 -6.66 3.46 -6.80
CA PHE A 44 -6.36 2.19 -6.16
C PHE A 44 -6.38 2.29 -4.63
N VAL A 45 -5.68 3.29 -4.05
CA VAL A 45 -5.66 3.48 -2.59
C VAL A 45 -7.05 3.80 -2.05
N GLN A 46 -7.82 4.63 -2.74
CA GLN A 46 -9.19 4.94 -2.35
C GLN A 46 -10.07 3.69 -2.33
N GLN A 47 -9.98 2.85 -3.37
CA GLN A 47 -10.73 1.60 -3.44
C GLN A 47 -10.31 0.61 -2.35
N ALA A 48 -9.01 0.45 -2.11
CA ALA A 48 -8.49 -0.41 -1.06
C ALA A 48 -9.01 0.01 0.33
N LEU A 49 -8.97 1.31 0.65
CA LEU A 49 -9.51 1.83 1.90
C LEU A 49 -11.00 1.55 2.05
N ASN A 50 -11.79 1.81 1.00
CA ASN A 50 -13.24 1.55 1.02
C ASN A 50 -13.55 0.06 1.28
N ILE A 51 -12.82 -0.84 0.61
CA ILE A 51 -12.95 -2.29 0.82
C ILE A 51 -12.57 -2.67 2.26
N SER A 52 -11.44 -2.17 2.77
CA SER A 52 -10.99 -2.43 4.13
C SER A 52 -12.01 -1.96 5.17
N SER A 53 -12.58 -0.76 5.01
CA SER A 53 -13.63 -0.26 5.89
C SER A 53 -14.87 -1.17 5.89
N ASN A 54 -15.30 -1.63 4.72
CA ASN A 54 -16.46 -2.52 4.59
C ASN A 54 -16.22 -3.92 5.21
N ILE A 55 -15.00 -4.43 5.13
CA ILE A 55 -14.63 -5.69 5.80
C ILE A 55 -14.77 -5.53 7.32
N LEU A 56 -14.26 -4.43 7.88
CA LEU A 56 -14.33 -4.18 9.32
C LEU A 56 -15.78 -4.02 9.82
N THR A 57 -16.63 -3.31 9.07
CA THR A 57 -18.03 -3.11 9.46
C THR A 57 -18.85 -4.40 9.38
N GLN A 58 -18.67 -5.20 8.34
CA GLN A 58 -19.37 -6.48 8.19
C GLN A 58 -18.90 -7.52 9.21
N THR A 59 -17.61 -7.55 9.57
CA THR A 59 -17.10 -8.45 10.62
C THR A 59 -17.71 -8.13 11.98
N THR A 60 -18.11 -6.88 12.22
CA THR A 60 -18.72 -6.44 13.49
C THR A 60 -20.20 -6.84 13.61
N GLN A 61 -20.89 -7.21 12.51
CA GLN A 61 -22.30 -7.60 12.54
C GLN A 61 -22.54 -9.11 12.68
N VAL A 62 -21.49 -9.92 12.75
CA VAL A 62 -21.57 -11.36 12.96
C VAL A 62 -21.29 -11.68 14.43
N HIS A 63 -21.89 -10.99 15.39
CA HIS A 63 -21.88 -11.31 16.82
C HIS A 63 -23.24 -10.97 17.44
#